data_AF-A0A3S5E364-F1
#
_entry.id   AF-A0A3S5E364-F1
#
_cell.length_a   1.000
_cell.length_b   1.000
_cell.length_c   1.000
_cell.angle_alpha   90.00
_cell.angle_beta   90.00
_cell.angle_gamma   90.00
#
_symmetry.space_group_name_H-M   'P 1'
#
loop_
_entity.id
_entity.type
_entity.pdbx_description
1 polymer ?
#
loop_
_entity_poly.entity_id
_entity_poly.type
_entity_poly.pdbx_seq_one_letter_code
_entity_poly.pdbx_strand_id
1 'polypeptide(L)'
;MRTEIQTYHRIEEDLKLDYPDLTDYERLSIAVQIQRNQLIENGLNVSTDDSKPSALEAIAIALGYTSPSSISINDNLADLVKNTESK
;
A
#
# COMPACT_ATOMS: atom_id res chain seq x y z
N MET A 1 -5.27 2.52 9.37
CA MET A 1 -5.12 3.92 9.86
C MET A 1 -4.48 4.70 8.71
N ARG A 2 -4.98 5.88 8.32
CA ARG A 2 -4.38 6.64 7.20
C ARG A 2 -3.13 7.38 7.67
N THR A 3 -2.01 7.17 6.99
CA THR A 3 -0.74 7.85 7.25
C THR A 3 -0.77 9.22 6.56
N GLU A 4 -0.26 10.28 7.19
CA GLU A 4 -0.12 11.58 6.52
C GLU A 4 0.90 11.46 5.36
N ILE A 5 0.51 11.90 4.16
CA ILE A 5 1.41 11.90 3.00
C ILE A 5 2.24 13.17 3.06
N GLN A 6 3.52 13.03 3.35
CA GLN A 6 4.46 14.14 3.35
C GLN A 6 5.09 14.31 1.97
N THR A 7 5.62 15.49 1.68
CA THR A 7 6.44 15.69 0.48
C THR A 7 7.83 15.10 0.72
N TYR A 8 8.46 14.56 -0.32
CA TYR A 8 9.84 14.07 -0.18
C TYR A 8 10.79 15.17 0.31
N HIS A 9 10.52 16.44 0.00
CA HIS A 9 11.35 17.55 0.49
C HIS A 9 11.26 17.72 2.00
N ARG A 10 10.05 17.62 2.57
CA ARG A 10 9.82 17.65 4.02
C ARG A 10 10.54 16.49 4.71
N ILE A 11 10.42 15.29 4.14
CA ILE A 11 11.07 14.08 4.65
C ILE A 11 12.60 14.21 4.59
N GLU A 12 13.14 14.80 3.52
CA GLU A 12 14.59 15.05 3.39
C GLU A 12 15.10 16.03 4.45
N GLU A 13 14.36 17.10 4.74
CA GLU A 13 14.71 18.06 5.81
C GLU A 13 14.80 17.36 7.18
N ASP A 14 13.84 16.50 7.49
CA ASP A 14 13.85 15.72 8.74
C ASP A 14 15.04 14.74 8.77
N LEU A 15 15.30 14.02 7.66
CA LEU A 15 16.45 13.11 7.54
C LEU A 15 17.79 13.83 7.67
N LYS A 16 17.87 15.10 7.26
CA LYS A 16 19.09 15.91 7.39
C LYS A 16 19.41 16.26 8.84
N LEU A 17 18.38 16.45 9.67
CA LEU A 17 18.54 16.71 11.09
C LEU A 17 18.92 15.43 11.85
N ASP A 18 18.26 14.32 11.52
CA ASP A 18 18.43 13.04 12.25
C ASP A 18 19.65 12.25 11.77
N TYR A 19 20.03 12.37 10.50
CA TYR A 19 21.10 11.62 9.84
C TYR A 19 22.03 12.55 9.03
N PRO A 20 22.82 13.38 9.72
CA PRO A 20 23.69 14.37 9.06
C PRO A 20 24.80 13.74 8.20
N ASP A 21 25.20 12.50 8.52
CA ASP A 21 26.31 11.80 7.83
C ASP A 21 25.92 11.27 6.44
N LEU A 22 24.62 11.25 6.12
CA LEU A 22 24.16 10.86 4.79
C LEU A 22 24.52 11.93 3.76
N THR A 23 24.80 11.51 2.54
CA THR A 23 24.89 12.44 1.42
C THR A 23 23.51 12.94 1.01
N ASP A 24 23.45 14.09 0.33
CA ASP A 24 22.19 14.62 -0.21
C ASP A 24 21.49 13.61 -1.13
N TYR A 25 22.27 12.86 -1.92
CA TYR A 25 21.74 11.82 -2.81
C TYR A 25 21.08 10.68 -2.01
N GLU A 26 21.72 10.20 -0.95
CA GLU A 26 21.17 9.13 -0.11
C GLU A 26 19.90 9.58 0.60
N ARG A 27 19.88 10.79 1.18
CA ARG A 27 18.68 11.33 1.84
C ARG A 27 17.52 11.49 0.85
N LEU A 28 17.76 12.08 -0.32
CA LEU A 28 16.72 12.24 -1.34
C LEU A 28 16.17 10.89 -1.80
N SER A 29 17.05 9.91 -2.02
CA SER A 29 16.66 8.55 -2.39
C SER A 29 15.77 7.89 -1.33
N ILE A 30 16.10 8.05 -0.05
CA ILE A 30 15.29 7.55 1.06
C ILE A 30 13.95 8.30 1.15
N ALA A 31 13.97 9.62 1.04
CA ALA A 31 12.77 10.45 1.15
C ALA A 31 11.72 10.12 0.08
N VAL A 32 12.15 9.88 -1.16
CA VAL A 32 11.26 9.43 -2.25
C VAL A 32 10.66 8.06 -1.93
N GLN A 33 11.45 7.14 -1.38
CA GLN A 33 10.96 5.81 -0.99
C GLN A 33 9.94 5.88 0.15
N ILE A 34 10.17 6.73 1.15
CA ILE A 34 9.24 6.94 2.26
C ILE A 34 7.92 7.51 1.73
N GLN A 35 7.96 8.57 0.90
CA GLN A 35 6.76 9.15 0.31
C GLN A 35 5.97 8.12 -0.52
N ARG A 36 6.68 7.30 -1.31
CA ARG A 36 6.06 6.21 -2.07
C ARG A 36 5.37 5.20 -1.14
N ASN A 37 6.01 4.83 -0.03
CA ASN A 37 5.41 3.90 0.93
C ASN A 37 4.16 4.51 1.60
N GLN A 38 4.18 5.78 1.98
CA GLN A 38 2.99 6.47 2.52
C GLN A 38 1.82 6.47 1.54
N LEU A 39 2.08 6.67 0.25
CA LEU A 39 1.07 6.58 -0.81
C LEU A 39 0.50 5.16 -0.93
N ILE A 40 1.38 4.15 -0.93
CA ILE A 40 0.99 2.74 -1.02
C ILE A 40 0.18 2.34 0.21
N GLU A 41 0.65 2.63 1.42
CA GLU A 41 -0.08 2.34 2.67
C GLU A 41 -1.47 2.92 2.65
N ASN A 42 -1.62 4.18 2.21
CA ASN A 42 -2.93 4.81 2.12
C ASN A 42 -3.83 4.21 1.02
N GLY A 43 -3.25 3.78 -0.10
CA GLY A 43 -3.97 3.09 -1.18
C GLY A 43 -4.36 1.65 -0.84
N LEU A 44 -3.55 0.98 -0.03
CA LEU A 44 -3.75 -0.40 0.44
C LEU A 44 -4.57 -0.47 1.74
N ASN A 45 -4.74 0.66 2.46
CA ASN A 45 -5.54 0.70 3.68
C ASN A 45 -7.01 0.46 3.31
N VAL A 46 -7.39 -0.81 3.39
CA VAL A 46 -8.75 -1.34 3.30
C VAL A 46 -9.66 -0.57 4.26
N SER A 47 -10.82 -0.14 3.76
CA SER A 47 -11.77 0.62 4.54
C SER A 47 -12.44 -0.33 5.52
N THR A 48 -12.36 -0.05 6.81
CA THR A 48 -13.17 -0.77 7.81
C THR A 48 -14.64 -0.35 7.76
N ASP A 49 -14.99 0.59 6.89
CA ASP A 49 -16.34 1.05 6.61
C ASP A 49 -16.76 0.53 5.23
N ASP A 50 -17.62 -0.48 5.22
CA ASP A 50 -18.18 -1.13 4.02
C ASP A 50 -18.91 -0.14 3.09
N SER A 51 -19.28 1.05 3.58
CA SER A 51 -19.96 2.07 2.76
C SER A 51 -19.02 2.82 1.81
N LYS A 52 -17.70 2.74 2.02
CA LYS A 52 -16.67 3.41 1.21
C LYS A 52 -15.50 2.46 0.96
N PRO A 53 -15.67 1.44 0.11
CA PRO A 53 -14.62 0.45 -0.14
C PRO A 53 -13.35 1.16 -0.63
N SER A 54 -12.21 0.71 -0.11
CA SER A 54 -10.89 1.05 -0.66
C SER A 54 -10.80 0.62 -2.12
N ALA A 55 -9.79 1.10 -2.85
CA ALA A 55 -9.61 0.73 -4.25
C ALA A 55 -9.51 -0.79 -4.45
N LEU A 56 -8.87 -1.50 -3.52
CA LEU A 56 -8.75 -2.96 -3.55
C LEU A 56 -10.06 -3.67 -3.22
N GLU A 57 -10.82 -3.20 -2.22
CA GLU A 57 -12.17 -3.72 -1.94
C GLU A 57 -13.11 -3.48 -3.13
N ALA A 58 -13.04 -2.31 -3.76
CA ALA A 58 -13.86 -2.00 -4.93
C ALA A 58 -13.55 -2.92 -6.12
N ILE A 59 -12.26 -3.24 -6.34
CA ILE A 59 -11.85 -4.22 -7.35
C ILE A 59 -12.33 -5.64 -6.97
N ALA A 60 -12.18 -6.05 -5.72
CA ALA A 60 -12.65 -7.36 -5.24
C ALA A 60 -14.17 -7.52 -5.42
N ILE A 61 -14.95 -6.49 -5.04
CA ILE A 61 -16.39 -6.43 -5.23
C ILE A 61 -16.75 -6.51 -6.73
N ALA A 62 -16.07 -5.74 -7.58
CA ALA A 62 -16.28 -5.77 -9.04
C ALA A 62 -15.97 -7.15 -9.66
N LEU A 63 -15.05 -7.90 -9.06
CA LEU A 63 -14.71 -9.28 -9.45
C LEU A 63 -15.63 -10.33 -8.81
N GLY A 64 -16.64 -9.93 -8.03
CA GLY A 64 -17.65 -10.81 -7.44
C GLY A 64 -17.34 -11.33 -6.04
N TYR A 65 -16.25 -10.90 -5.41
CA TYR A 65 -15.89 -11.27 -4.05
C TYR A 65 -16.62 -10.35 -3.05
N THR A 66 -17.77 -10.82 -2.54
CA THR A 66 -18.74 -10.00 -1.78
C THR A 66 -18.97 -10.45 -0.33
N SER A 67 -18.29 -11.49 0.16
CA SER A 67 -18.51 -12.02 1.51
C SER A 67 -17.37 -11.71 2.50
N PRO A 68 -17.69 -11.40 3.77
CA PRO A 68 -16.73 -11.09 4.83
C PRO A 68 -16.08 -12.33 5.46
N SER A 69 -16.32 -13.52 4.92
CA SER A 69 -15.71 -14.75 5.41
C SER A 69 -14.25 -14.80 4.99
N SER A 70 -13.35 -14.26 5.82
CA SER A 70 -11.97 -14.73 6.05
C SER A 70 -11.23 -15.41 4.88
N ILE A 71 -11.32 -14.88 3.67
CA ILE A 71 -10.52 -15.36 2.54
C ILE A 71 -9.29 -14.49 2.55
N SER A 72 -8.17 -15.07 3.00
CA SER A 72 -6.87 -14.43 2.88
C SER A 72 -6.59 -14.19 1.40
N ILE A 73 -5.92 -13.09 1.05
CA ILE A 73 -5.47 -12.84 -0.34
C ILE A 73 -4.67 -14.05 -0.88
N ASN A 74 -4.00 -14.80 0.00
CA ASN A 74 -3.27 -16.02 -0.35
C ASN A 74 -4.19 -17.14 -0.85
N ASP A 75 -5.41 -17.24 -0.32
CA ASP A 75 -6.37 -18.29 -0.71
C ASP A 75 -6.90 -18.02 -2.13
N ASN A 76 -7.15 -16.75 -2.46
CA ASN A 76 -7.57 -16.33 -3.82
C ASN A 76 -6.49 -16.54 -4.88
N LEU A 77 -5.21 -16.31 -4.55
CA LEU A 77 -4.10 -16.56 -5.48
C LEU A 77 -3.93 -18.05 -5.78
N ALA A 78 -4.09 -18.91 -4.76
CA ALA A 78 -4.03 -20.35 -4.94
C ALA A 78 -5.14 -20.88 -5.86
N ASP A 79 -6.37 -20.34 -5.73
CA ASP A 79 -7.50 -20.77 -6.54
C ASP A 79 -7.47 -20.22 -7.98
N LEU A 80 -6.89 -19.05 -8.20
CA LEU A 80 -6.61 -18.52 -9.54
C LEU A 80 -5.56 -19.38 -10.26
N VAL A 81 -4.47 -19.77 -9.58
CA VAL A 81 -3.44 -20.63 -10.15
C VAL A 81 -4.00 -22.02 -10.50
N LYS A 82 -4.80 -22.62 -9.62
CA LYS A 82 -5.46 -23.92 -9.89
C LYS A 82 -6.38 -23.87 -11.10
N ASN A 83 -7.13 -22.79 -11.29
CA ASN A 83 -8.00 -22.64 -12.46
C ASN A 83 -7.23 -22.41 -13.77
N THR A 84 -5.99 -21.91 -13.71
CA THR A 84 -5.13 -21.79 -14.90
C THR A 84 -4.43 -23.09 -15.28
N GLU A 85 -4.17 -24.00 -14.33
CA GLU A 85 -3.54 -25.30 -14.59
C GLU A 85 -4.53 -26.38 -15.06
N SER A 86 -5.83 -26.16 -14.90
CA SER A 86 -6.88 -27.11 -15.27
C SER A 86 -7.42 -26.93 -16.70
N LYS A 87 -6.64 -26.27 -17.59
CA LYS A 87 -6.94 -26.08 -19.01
C LYS A 87 -5.91 -26.75 -19.90
#